data_AF-A0A7C5Q2A5-F1
#
_entry.id   AF-A0A7C5Q2A5-F1
#
_cell.length_a   1.000
_cell.length_b   1.000
_cell.length_c   1.000
_cell.angle_alpha   90.00
_cell.angle_beta   90.00
_cell.angle_gamma   90.00
#
_symmetry.space_group_name_H-M   'P 1'
#
loop_
_entity.id
_entity.type
_entity.pdbx_description
1 polymer ?
#
loop_
_entity_poly.entity_id
_entity_poly.type
_entity_poly.pdbx_seq_one_letter_code
_entity_poly.pdbx_strand_id
1 'polypeptide(L)'
;MQLLDNTEIRDFGNLELLARQVVEGFIIGLHKSPFHGFSVEFAEHRLYNPGESTRNIDWKVFARTDRLYTKRFEEETNLRCQIVFDISSSMYYPEADGHNKPYINKLRFSALAAASLMNLLQRQRDAFGLSLFDEEV
;
A
#
# COMPACT_ATOMS: atom_id res chain seq x y z
N MET A 1 5.87 -3.46 -33.19
CA MET A 1 6.00 -3.48 -31.72
C MET A 1 7.46 -3.21 -31.41
N GLN A 2 7.84 -1.94 -31.43
CA GLN A 2 9.22 -1.49 -31.29
C GLN A 2 9.52 -1.40 -29.79
N LEU A 3 10.39 -2.30 -29.32
CA LEU A 3 10.85 -2.34 -27.94
C LEU A 3 11.51 -1.01 -27.60
N LEU A 4 11.09 -0.41 -26.47
CA LEU A 4 11.62 0.82 -25.90
C LEU A 4 13.14 0.78 -25.89
N ASP A 5 13.75 1.78 -26.50
CA ASP A 5 15.20 1.89 -26.67
C ASP A 5 15.84 2.15 -25.29
N ASN A 6 16.91 1.41 -24.96
CA ASN A 6 17.58 1.47 -23.64
C ASN A 6 18.11 2.87 -23.27
N THR A 7 18.15 3.79 -24.24
CA THR A 7 18.51 5.20 -24.07
C THR A 7 17.44 6.01 -23.34
N GLU A 8 16.14 5.73 -23.53
CA GLU A 8 15.07 6.45 -22.82
C GLU A 8 15.03 6.10 -21.32
N ILE A 9 15.45 4.88 -20.96
CA ILE A 9 15.51 4.41 -19.57
C ILE A 9 16.56 5.19 -18.75
N ARG A 10 17.62 5.71 -19.39
CA ARG A 10 18.70 6.43 -18.71
C ARG A 10 18.28 7.80 -18.18
N ASP A 11 17.30 8.46 -18.80
CA ASP A 11 16.79 9.76 -18.33
C ASP A 11 16.03 9.65 -17.00
N PHE A 12 15.57 8.45 -16.65
CA PHE A 12 14.90 8.16 -15.39
C PHE A 12 15.83 7.55 -14.33
N GLY A 13 17.15 7.67 -14.53
CA GLY A 13 18.22 6.81 -13.99
C GLY A 13 18.35 6.63 -12.47
N ASN A 14 17.39 7.07 -11.65
CA ASN A 14 17.36 6.67 -10.24
C ASN A 14 15.98 6.79 -9.56
N LEU A 15 14.87 6.61 -10.30
CA LEU A 15 13.52 6.67 -9.72
C LEU A 15 13.38 5.79 -8.47
N GLU A 16 13.92 4.56 -8.50
CA GLU A 16 13.90 3.65 -7.36
C GLU A 16 14.67 4.21 -6.16
N LEU A 17 15.87 4.77 -6.37
CA LEU A 17 16.66 5.35 -5.28
C LEU A 17 15.98 6.59 -4.69
N LEU A 18 15.45 7.46 -5.54
CA LEU A 18 14.71 8.64 -5.12
C LEU A 18 13.45 8.25 -4.36
N ALA A 19 12.72 7.24 -4.86
CA ALA A 19 11.56 6.66 -4.20
C ALA A 19 11.92 6.11 -2.82
N ARG A 20 13.06 5.40 -2.73
CA ARG A 20 13.56 4.85 -1.48
C ARG A 20 13.90 5.93 -0.46
N GLN A 21 14.58 7.00 -0.88
CA GLN A 21 14.90 8.14 -0.02
C GLN A 21 13.64 8.84 0.51
N VAL A 22 12.65 9.07 -0.36
CA VAL A 22 11.36 9.65 0.03
C VAL A 22 10.64 8.75 1.02
N VAL A 23 10.58 7.44 0.77
CA VAL A 23 9.88 6.50 1.66
C VAL A 23 10.57 6.35 3.02
N GLU A 24 11.90 6.22 3.05
CA GLU A 24 12.67 6.07 4.30
C GLU A 24 12.53 7.25 5.24
N GLY A 25 12.36 8.48 4.72
CA GLY A 25 12.13 9.67 5.56
C GLY A 25 10.77 9.75 6.24
N PHE A 26 9.79 8.94 5.81
CA PHE A 26 8.39 9.00 6.28
C PHE A 26 7.95 7.75 7.05
N ILE A 27 8.66 6.62 6.97
CA ILE A 27 8.23 5.37 7.63
C ILE A 27 8.75 5.30 9.06
N ILE A 28 7.89 5.67 10.02
CA ILE A 28 7.91 5.10 11.38
C ILE A 28 6.46 4.75 11.77
N GLY A 29 6.18 3.43 11.88
CA GLY A 29 4.90 2.85 12.33
C GLY A 29 3.82 2.71 11.22
N LEU A 30 2.75 1.93 11.46
CA LEU A 30 1.36 2.15 10.97
C LEU A 30 0.52 1.00 10.35
N HIS A 31 0.79 -0.29 10.51
CA HIS A 31 -0.28 -1.29 10.27
C HIS A 31 -0.43 -2.28 11.44
N LYS A 32 -1.09 -1.83 12.51
CA LYS A 32 -1.96 -2.68 13.33
C LYS A 32 -3.39 -2.28 13.01
N SER A 33 -4.21 -3.21 12.50
CA SER A 33 -5.64 -2.95 12.29
C SER A 33 -6.28 -2.56 13.62
N PRO A 34 -7.05 -1.47 13.71
CA PRO A 34 -7.86 -1.18 14.89
C PRO A 34 -9.07 -2.14 15.02
N PHE A 35 -9.34 -2.94 13.98
CA PHE A 35 -10.45 -3.88 13.91
C PHE A 35 -10.00 -5.31 14.25
N HIS A 36 -10.87 -6.04 14.97
CA HIS A 36 -10.68 -7.44 15.32
C HIS A 36 -11.71 -8.26 14.53
N GLY A 37 -11.25 -8.91 13.47
CA GLY A 37 -12.04 -9.63 12.47
C GLY A 37 -11.77 -11.14 12.46
N PHE A 38 -12.33 -11.83 11.47
CA PHE A 38 -12.28 -13.28 11.31
C PHE A 38 -10.93 -13.74 10.72
N SER A 39 -9.89 -13.76 11.53
CA SER A 39 -8.61 -14.40 11.17
C SER A 39 -8.50 -15.80 11.77
N VAL A 40 -7.49 -16.55 11.31
CA VAL A 40 -7.17 -17.90 11.80
C VAL A 40 -6.38 -17.83 13.11
N GLU A 41 -5.64 -16.75 13.34
CA GLU A 41 -4.78 -16.60 14.51
C GLU A 41 -5.51 -16.03 15.72
N PHE A 42 -5.36 -16.72 16.85
CA PHE A 42 -5.96 -16.34 18.12
C PHE A 42 -5.25 -15.11 18.69
N ALA A 43 -6.01 -14.04 18.97
CA ALA A 43 -5.47 -12.83 19.59
C ALA A 43 -5.56 -12.91 21.13
N GLU A 44 -6.78 -12.99 21.65
CA GLU A 44 -7.01 -12.97 23.11
C GLU A 44 -8.37 -13.57 23.52
N HIS A 45 -8.49 -13.88 24.81
CA HIS A 45 -9.76 -14.22 25.45
C HIS A 45 -10.36 -12.96 26.07
N ARG A 46 -11.57 -12.60 25.64
CA ARG A 46 -12.34 -11.49 26.22
C ARG A 46 -13.55 -12.02 26.98
N LEU A 47 -13.86 -11.44 28.14
CA LEU A 47 -15.07 -11.78 28.89
C LEU A 47 -16.31 -11.55 28.01
N TYR A 48 -17.20 -12.54 27.94
CA TYR A 48 -18.44 -12.44 27.17
C TYR A 48 -19.39 -11.43 27.80
N ASN A 49 -19.88 -10.47 27.01
CA ASN A 49 -20.95 -9.57 27.45
C ASN A 49 -22.30 -10.03 26.90
N PRO A 50 -23.37 -10.04 27.72
CA PRO A 50 -24.71 -10.33 27.25
C PRO A 50 -25.11 -9.43 26.09
N GLY A 51 -25.59 -10.04 24.99
CA GLY A 51 -25.93 -9.34 23.74
C GLY A 51 -24.85 -9.44 22.66
N GLU A 52 -23.62 -9.86 23.00
CA GLU A 52 -22.62 -10.24 21.99
C GLU A 52 -22.93 -11.60 21.37
N SER A 53 -22.41 -11.85 20.16
CA SER A 53 -22.58 -13.13 19.47
C SER A 53 -21.93 -14.28 20.24
N THR A 54 -22.65 -15.39 20.41
CA THR A 54 -22.19 -16.61 21.08
C THR A 54 -21.34 -17.52 20.18
N ARG A 55 -21.17 -17.16 18.89
CA ARG A 55 -20.49 -17.99 17.88
C ARG A 55 -19.05 -18.35 18.25
N ASN A 56 -18.34 -17.44 18.92
CA ASN A 56 -16.92 -17.56 19.21
C ASN A 56 -16.62 -17.87 20.69
N ILE A 57 -17.59 -18.43 21.44
CA ILE A 57 -17.38 -18.80 22.85
C ILE A 57 -16.38 -19.96 22.97
N ASP A 58 -15.44 -19.84 23.91
CA ASP A 58 -14.51 -20.92 24.26
C ASP A 58 -15.11 -21.84 25.33
N TRP A 59 -15.81 -22.88 24.89
CA TRP A 59 -16.39 -23.88 25.79
C TRP A 59 -15.37 -24.62 26.64
N LYS A 60 -14.10 -24.74 26.20
CA LYS A 60 -13.05 -25.42 26.98
C LYS A 60 -12.62 -24.57 28.17
N VAL A 61 -12.51 -23.25 28.00
CA VAL A 61 -12.20 -22.33 29.09
C VAL A 61 -13.38 -22.24 30.05
N PHE A 62 -14.61 -22.20 29.52
CA PHE A 62 -15.83 -22.26 30.34
C PHE A 62 -15.83 -23.49 31.25
N ALA A 63 -15.58 -24.69 30.72
CA ALA A 63 -15.56 -25.93 31.50
C ALA A 63 -14.52 -25.95 32.63
N ARG A 64 -13.48 -25.10 32.58
CA ARG A 64 -12.42 -25.03 33.60
C ARG A 64 -12.60 -23.89 34.60
N THR A 65 -13.26 -22.81 34.19
CA THR A 65 -13.30 -21.55 34.94
C THR A 65 -14.70 -21.12 35.34
N ASP A 66 -15.73 -21.80 34.82
CA ASP A 66 -17.16 -21.49 34.99
C ASP A 66 -17.52 -20.04 34.57
N ARG A 67 -16.69 -19.47 33.68
CA ARG A 67 -16.81 -18.10 33.16
C ARG A 67 -16.83 -18.12 31.65
N LEU A 68 -17.71 -17.32 31.05
CA LEU A 68 -17.85 -17.22 29.60
C LEU A 68 -16.80 -16.28 29.01
N TYR A 69 -15.98 -16.83 28.12
CA TYR A 69 -14.98 -16.09 27.35
C TYR A 69 -15.25 -16.26 25.86
N THR A 70 -15.07 -15.18 25.11
CA THR A 70 -15.15 -15.14 23.65
C THR A 70 -13.73 -15.06 23.08
N LYS A 71 -13.44 -15.87 22.06
CA LYS A 71 -12.17 -15.80 21.32
C LYS A 71 -12.20 -14.59 20.39
N ARG A 72 -11.19 -13.73 20.49
CA ARG A 72 -10.87 -12.70 19.49
C ARG A 72 -9.77 -13.24 18.59
N PHE A 73 -9.88 -12.95 17.31
CA PHE A 73 -8.88 -13.31 16.30
C PHE A 73 -8.24 -12.03 15.78
N GLU A 74 -6.95 -12.08 15.43
CA GLU A 74 -6.18 -10.91 14.98
C GLU A 74 -6.42 -10.66 13.49
N GLU A 75 -7.05 -9.54 13.12
CA GLU A 75 -7.35 -9.28 11.71
C GLU A 75 -6.09 -8.93 10.91
N GLU A 76 -5.75 -9.75 9.93
CA GLU A 76 -4.73 -9.44 8.94
C GLU A 76 -5.41 -8.80 7.72
N THR A 77 -5.36 -7.47 7.64
CA THR A 77 -5.93 -6.72 6.52
C THR A 77 -4.94 -6.70 5.36
N ASN A 78 -5.15 -7.56 4.35
CA ASN A 78 -4.37 -7.49 3.11
C ASN A 78 -4.79 -6.27 2.29
N LEU A 79 -3.89 -5.30 2.12
CA LEU A 79 -4.14 -4.15 1.25
C LEU A 79 -3.78 -4.51 -0.21
N ARG A 80 -4.69 -4.19 -1.13
CA ARG A 80 -4.42 -4.26 -2.58
C ARG A 80 -4.63 -2.89 -3.21
N CYS A 81 -3.59 -2.34 -3.81
CA CYS A 81 -3.60 -1.02 -4.43
C CYS A 81 -3.50 -1.11 -5.95
N GLN A 82 -4.23 -0.26 -6.69
CA GLN A 82 -4.04 -0.06 -8.12
C GLN A 82 -3.71 1.42 -8.35
N ILE A 83 -2.53 1.69 -8.89
CA ILE A 83 -2.10 3.03 -9.28
C ILE A 83 -2.49 3.22 -10.75
N VAL A 84 -3.27 4.25 -11.02
CA VAL A 84 -3.72 4.63 -12.36
C VAL A 84 -3.01 5.92 -12.73
N PHE A 85 -2.26 5.89 -13.82
CA PHE A 85 -1.22 6.86 -14.15
C PHE A 85 -1.51 7.52 -15.49
N ASP A 86 -1.74 8.83 -15.46
CA ASP A 86 -2.03 9.64 -16.66
C ASP A 86 -0.73 9.84 -17.46
N ILE A 87 -0.76 9.52 -18.76
CA ILE A 87 0.34 9.78 -19.70
C ILE A 87 -0.06 10.76 -20.82
N SER A 88 -1.18 11.47 -20.65
CA SER A 88 -1.67 12.46 -21.61
C SER A 88 -0.70 13.62 -21.82
N SER A 89 -0.89 14.33 -22.93
CA SER A 89 -0.06 15.49 -23.32
C SER A 89 0.02 16.57 -22.23
N SER A 90 -1.01 16.71 -21.40
CA SER A 90 -1.06 17.65 -20.28
C SER A 90 -0.01 17.38 -19.18
N MET A 91 0.49 16.14 -19.11
CA MET A 91 1.48 15.70 -18.11
C MET A 91 2.90 16.16 -18.44
N TYR A 92 3.15 16.63 -19.67
CA TYR A 92 4.43 17.20 -20.05
C TYR A 92 4.65 18.62 -19.52
N TYR A 93 3.62 19.26 -18.95
CA TYR A 93 3.69 20.61 -18.39
C TYR A 93 4.40 20.68 -17.02
N PRO A 94 5.00 21.84 -16.66
CA PRO A 94 5.58 22.85 -17.57
C PRO A 94 6.54 22.27 -18.61
N GLU A 95 6.70 22.92 -19.76
CA GLU A 95 7.72 22.53 -20.74
C GLU A 95 9.12 22.90 -20.23
N ALA A 96 10.14 22.15 -20.68
CA ALA A 96 11.51 22.46 -20.31
C ALA A 96 11.91 23.80 -20.94
N ASP A 97 11.95 24.86 -20.12
CA ASP A 97 12.64 26.09 -20.50
C ASP A 97 14.09 25.72 -20.77
N GLY A 98 14.62 26.05 -21.95
CA GLY A 98 15.95 25.65 -22.45
C GLY A 98 17.17 26.07 -21.61
N HIS A 99 16.95 26.51 -20.37
CA HIS A 99 17.96 26.68 -19.35
C HIS A 99 18.23 25.37 -18.62
N ASN A 100 19.51 25.07 -18.42
CA ASN A 100 20.10 23.81 -17.96
C ASN A 100 19.76 23.37 -16.51
N LYS A 101 18.53 23.61 -16.03
CA LYS A 101 18.04 23.17 -14.73
C LYS A 101 17.32 21.82 -14.86
N PRO A 102 17.49 20.89 -13.92
CA PRO A 102 16.70 19.67 -13.89
C PRO A 102 15.24 20.07 -13.66
N TYR A 103 14.48 20.02 -14.74
CA TYR A 103 13.11 20.46 -14.76
C TYR A 103 12.20 19.23 -14.58
N ILE A 104 11.32 19.30 -13.58
CA ILE A 104 10.40 18.22 -13.21
C ILE A 104 9.02 18.58 -13.79
N ASN A 105 8.64 17.92 -14.88
CA ASN A 105 7.26 17.97 -15.37
C ASN A 105 6.34 17.11 -14.49
N LYS A 106 5.03 17.31 -14.64
CA LYS A 106 4.01 16.50 -13.93
C LYS A 106 4.22 15.00 -14.14
N LEU A 107 4.64 14.59 -15.34
CA LEU A 107 4.93 13.19 -15.66
C LEU A 107 6.05 12.61 -14.77
N ARG A 108 7.20 13.30 -14.68
CA ARG A 108 8.34 12.88 -13.85
C ARG A 108 8.00 12.93 -12.37
N PHE A 109 7.29 13.96 -11.92
CA PHE A 109 6.82 14.06 -10.53
C PHE A 109 5.90 12.88 -10.18
N SER A 110 4.94 12.60 -11.05
CA SER A 110 3.98 11.51 -10.85
C SER A 110 4.70 10.16 -10.88
N ALA A 111 5.65 9.96 -11.79
CA ALA A 111 6.46 8.74 -11.87
C ALA A 111 7.23 8.50 -10.57
N LEU A 112 7.82 9.56 -10.01
CA LEU A 112 8.51 9.50 -8.72
C LEU A 112 7.53 9.18 -7.59
N ALA A 113 6.37 9.83 -7.54
CA ALA A 113 5.35 9.57 -6.53
C ALA A 113 4.82 8.13 -6.60
N ALA A 114 4.54 7.62 -7.81
CA ALA A 114 4.12 6.25 -8.03
C ALA A 114 5.20 5.26 -7.58
N ALA A 115 6.47 5.51 -7.95
CA ALA A 115 7.59 4.67 -7.51
C ALA A 115 7.76 4.67 -5.98
N SER A 116 7.62 5.83 -5.31
CA SER A 116 7.62 5.93 -3.86
C SER A 116 6.50 5.10 -3.24
N LEU A 117 5.27 5.23 -3.72
CA LEU A 117 4.14 4.46 -3.21
C LEU A 117 4.33 2.96 -3.42
N MET A 118 4.77 2.54 -4.61
CA MET A 118 5.04 1.14 -4.92
C MET A 118 6.14 0.56 -4.02
N ASN A 119 7.23 1.31 -3.78
CA ASN A 119 8.30 0.89 -2.87
C ASN A 119 7.81 0.77 -1.42
N LEU A 120 6.91 1.66 -0.98
CA LEU A 120 6.28 1.57 0.34
C LEU A 120 5.40 0.30 0.45
N LEU A 121 4.53 0.06 -0.54
CA LEU A 121 3.67 -1.12 -0.59
C LEU A 121 4.48 -2.42 -0.65
N GLN A 122 5.58 -2.42 -1.42
CA GLN A 122 6.51 -3.56 -1.49
C GLN A 122 7.16 -3.86 -0.14
N ARG A 123 7.57 -2.82 0.62
CA ARG A 123 8.12 -3.00 1.97
C ARG A 123 7.10 -3.54 2.96
N GLN A 124 5.83 -3.13 2.81
CA GLN A 124 4.71 -3.62 3.62
C GLN A 124 4.21 -5.00 3.20
N ARG A 125 4.73 -5.55 2.08
CA ARG A 125 4.29 -6.81 1.45
C ARG A 125 2.83 -6.78 0.96
N ASP A 126 2.33 -5.58 0.67
CA ASP A 126 1.01 -5.37 0.10
C ASP A 126 1.05 -5.56 -1.42
N ALA A 127 -0.07 -6.03 -1.98
CA ALA A 127 -0.20 -6.22 -3.41
C ALA A 127 -0.43 -4.86 -4.11
N PHE A 128 0.31 -4.58 -5.19
CA PHE A 128 0.12 -3.36 -5.96
C PHE A 128 0.17 -3.62 -7.48
N GLY A 129 -0.52 -2.77 -8.23
CA GLY A 129 -0.48 -2.74 -9.69
C GLY A 129 -0.36 -1.31 -10.22
N LEU A 130 0.14 -1.17 -11.45
CA LEU A 130 0.27 0.10 -12.16
C LEU A 130 -0.42 -0.03 -13.54
N SER A 131 -1.29 0.91 -13.86
CA SER A 131 -1.92 1.05 -15.17
C SER A 131 -1.64 2.45 -15.71
N LEU A 132 -1.18 2.54 -16.95
CA LEU A 132 -1.02 3.80 -17.66
C LEU A 132 -2.27 4.04 -18.51
N PHE A 133 -2.70 5.29 -18.67
CA PHE A 133 -3.83 5.65 -19.53
C PHE A 133 -3.60 6.98 -20.25
N ASP A 134 -4.16 7.10 -21.45
CA ASP A 134 -4.25 8.33 -22.25
C ASP A 134 -5.71 8.49 -22.76
N GLU A 135 -6.00 9.53 -23.55
CA GLU A 135 -7.34 9.84 -24.11
C GLU A 135 -7.97 8.69 -24.92
N GLU A 136 -7.18 7.72 -25.39
CA GLU A 136 -7.67 6.45 -25.92
C GLU A 136 -7.27 5.29 -24.99
N VAL A 137 -8.28 4.64 -24.39
CA VAL A 137 -8.17 3.39 -23.60
C VAL A 137 -8.00 2.19 -24.52
#